data_AF-A0A2G1X0B4-F1
#
_entry.id   AF-A0A2G1X0B4-F1
#
_cell.length_a   1.000
_cell.length_b   1.000
_cell.length_c   1.000
_cell.angle_alpha   90.00
_cell.angle_beta   90.00
_cell.angle_gamma   90.00
#
_symmetry.space_group_name_H-M   'P 1'
#
loop_
_entity.id
_entity.type
_entity.pdbx_description
1 polymer ?
#
loop_
_entity_poly.entity_id
_entity_poly.type
_entity_poly.pdbx_seq_one_letter_code
_entity_poly.pdbx_strand_id
1 'polypeptide(L)'
;MVRVHYSGGGRYRTSGHQFEEGDIVDVDEGLAEYLCEKDTFGRVGGDAPAAESDSSESSDDDTDAEPDGFDVDGWIDDNHYQERAEEVRDGEHDEHLDAIAEAESATTVQDAVGERRAELEA
;
A
#
# COMPACT_ATOMS: atom_id res chain seq x y z
N MET A 1 2.15 -6.18 -15.91
CA MET A 1 1.55 -7.51 -15.70
C MET A 1 2.66 -8.54 -15.70
N VAL A 2 3.21 -8.76 -14.51
CA VAL A 2 4.32 -9.67 -14.18
C VAL A 2 3.71 -10.81 -13.36
N ARG A 3 4.07 -12.06 -13.69
CA ARG A 3 3.58 -13.21 -12.93
C ARG A 3 4.57 -13.58 -11.84
N VAL A 4 4.05 -13.72 -10.63
CA VAL A 4 4.83 -14.16 -9.47
C VAL A 4 4.22 -15.44 -8.91
N HIS A 5 5.09 -16.39 -8.58
CA HIS A 5 4.75 -17.64 -7.91
C HIS A 5 5.01 -17.50 -6.42
N TYR A 6 4.07 -17.93 -5.59
CA TYR A 6 4.20 -17.94 -4.15
C TYR A 6 4.55 -19.34 -3.62
N SER A 7 5.66 -19.44 -2.89
CA SER A 7 6.14 -20.67 -2.23
C SER A 7 6.27 -20.52 -0.72
N GLY A 8 5.67 -19.50 -0.12
CA GLY A 8 5.92 -19.13 1.28
C GLY A 8 5.24 -19.95 2.36
N GLY A 9 4.51 -21.00 2.02
CA GLY A 9 3.81 -21.84 3.00
C GLY A 9 2.59 -21.14 3.63
N GLY A 10 1.39 -21.63 3.31
CA GLY A 10 0.14 -21.05 3.81
C GLY A 10 -0.52 -20.07 2.83
N ARG A 11 -1.30 -19.12 3.37
CA ARG A 11 -2.05 -18.12 2.59
C ARG A 11 -1.47 -16.74 2.86
N TYR A 12 -1.10 -16.03 1.80
CA TYR A 12 -0.57 -14.68 1.86
C TYR A 12 -1.50 -13.72 1.12
N ARG A 13 -1.72 -12.52 1.67
CA ARG A 13 -2.59 -11.50 1.06
C ARG A 13 -1.87 -10.16 1.07
N THR A 14 -1.84 -9.47 -0.06
CA THR A 14 -1.25 -8.13 -0.18
C THR A 14 -1.89 -7.39 -1.35
N SER A 15 -2.10 -6.08 -1.21
CA SER A 15 -2.60 -5.19 -2.27
C SER A 15 -3.80 -5.77 -3.04
N GLY A 16 -4.79 -6.32 -2.31
CA GLY A 16 -5.97 -6.97 -2.89
C GLY A 16 -5.73 -8.36 -3.52
N HIS A 17 -4.49 -8.78 -3.73
CA HIS A 17 -4.13 -10.11 -4.23
C HIS A 17 -4.05 -11.14 -3.11
N GLN A 18 -4.50 -12.35 -3.42
CA GLN A 18 -4.44 -13.51 -2.53
C GLN A 18 -3.60 -14.58 -3.17
N PHE A 19 -2.61 -15.05 -2.44
CA PHE A 19 -1.67 -16.07 -2.85
C PHE A 19 -1.84 -17.28 -1.95
N GLU A 20 -1.92 -18.45 -2.58
CA GLU A 20 -1.89 -19.75 -1.92
C GLU A 20 -0.59 -20.45 -2.28
N GLU A 21 -0.12 -21.36 -1.43
CA GLU A 21 1.11 -22.10 -1.70
C GLU A 21 1.05 -22.80 -3.07
N GLY A 22 2.00 -22.47 -3.95
CA GLY A 22 2.06 -22.96 -5.33
C GLY A 22 1.30 -22.12 -6.35
N ASP A 23 0.65 -21.04 -5.92
CA ASP A 23 -0.18 -20.21 -6.78
C ASP A 23 0.66 -19.22 -7.61
N ILE A 24 0.16 -18.88 -8.80
CA ILE A 24 0.79 -17.94 -9.74
C ILE A 24 -0.21 -16.84 -10.04
N VAL A 25 0.10 -15.63 -9.56
CA VAL A 25 -0.77 -14.46 -9.71
C VAL A 25 -0.10 -13.44 -10.63
N ASP A 26 -0.92 -12.77 -11.44
CA ASP A 26 -0.50 -11.65 -12.26
C ASP A 26 -0.60 -10.36 -11.43
N VAL A 27 0.51 -9.64 -11.31
CA VAL A 27 0.66 -8.44 -10.50
C VAL A 27 1.36 -7.33 -11.30
N ASP A 28 1.33 -6.12 -10.77
CA ASP A 28 2.08 -5.00 -11.33
C ASP A 28 3.59 -5.13 -11.10
N GLU A 29 4.37 -4.40 -11.90
CA GLU A 29 5.84 -4.51 -11.88
C GLU A 29 6.44 -4.12 -10.54
N GLY A 30 5.96 -3.02 -9.94
CA GLY A 30 6.38 -2.59 -8.60
C GLY A 30 6.05 -3.61 -7.52
N LEU A 31 4.85 -4.20 -7.55
CA LEU A 31 4.46 -5.25 -6.61
C LEU A 31 5.29 -6.52 -6.82
N ALA A 32 5.60 -6.89 -8.06
CA ALA A 32 6.45 -8.04 -8.36
C ALA A 32 7.89 -7.88 -7.88
N GLU A 33 8.43 -6.66 -7.91
CA GLU A 33 9.77 -6.35 -7.37
C GLU A 33 9.78 -6.50 -5.85
N TYR A 34 8.83 -5.87 -5.16
CA TYR A 34 8.66 -6.00 -3.72
C TYR A 34 8.47 -7.45 -3.28
N LEU A 35 7.67 -8.22 -4.02
CA LEU A 35 7.44 -9.64 -3.72
C LEU A 35 8.68 -10.48 -3.97
N CYS A 36 9.42 -10.26 -5.06
CA CYS A 36 10.67 -10.99 -5.33
C CYS A 36 11.78 -10.74 -4.31
N GLU A 37 11.72 -9.62 -3.59
CA GLU A 37 12.65 -9.38 -2.48
C GLU A 37 12.39 -10.34 -1.30
N LYS A 38 11.16 -10.85 -1.18
CA LYS A 38 10.82 -11.90 -0.24
C LYS A 38 11.18 -13.25 -0.87
N ASP A 39 12.07 -14.00 -0.22
CA ASP A 39 12.53 -15.35 -0.63
C ASP A 39 11.37 -16.37 -0.83
N THR A 40 10.16 -15.98 -0.46
CA THR A 40 8.91 -16.73 -0.63
C THR A 40 8.23 -16.52 -1.98
N PHE A 41 8.69 -15.60 -2.84
CA PHE A 41 8.14 -15.38 -4.17
C PHE A 41 9.19 -15.48 -5.27
N GLY A 42 8.80 -16.03 -6.42
CA GLY A 42 9.64 -16.11 -7.61
C GLY A 42 8.93 -15.57 -8.85
N ARG A 43 9.60 -14.73 -9.64
CA ARG A 43 9.10 -14.28 -10.95
C ARG A 43 9.00 -15.48 -11.92
N VAL A 44 7.79 -15.75 -12.41
CA VAL A 44 7.53 -16.78 -13.43
C VAL A 44 7.46 -16.08 -14.79
N GLY A 45 8.60 -15.96 -15.45
CA GLY A 45 8.73 -15.27 -16.71
C GLY A 45 8.17 -16.06 -17.90
N GLY A 46 7.23 -15.46 -18.62
CA GLY A 46 7.12 -15.61 -20.07
C GLY A 46 7.87 -14.45 -20.73
N ASP A 47 8.99 -14.78 -21.37
CA ASP A 47 9.73 -13.99 -22.37
C ASP A 47 10.05 -12.51 -22.05
N ALA A 48 11.26 -12.28 -21.52
CA ALA A 48 11.93 -10.99 -21.69
C ALA A 48 12.67 -10.99 -23.03
N PRO A 49 12.65 -9.86 -23.76
CA PRO A 49 13.89 -9.37 -24.35
C PRO A 49 14.34 -8.06 -23.69
N ALA A 50 15.65 -8.03 -23.47
CA ALA A 50 16.43 -6.98 -22.83
C ALA A 50 16.44 -5.64 -23.60
N ALA A 51 16.63 -4.56 -22.82
CA ALA A 51 17.25 -3.26 -23.16
C ALA A 51 16.54 -2.42 -24.26
N GLU A 52 16.45 -1.08 -24.24
CA GLU A 52 17.41 -0.03 -23.91
C GLU A 52 16.67 1.28 -23.50
N SER A 53 17.41 2.19 -22.87
CA SER A 53 17.04 3.54 -22.42
C SER A 53 16.38 4.45 -23.47
N ASP A 54 15.52 5.37 -22.99
CA ASP A 54 15.53 6.75 -23.48
C ASP A 54 15.14 7.72 -22.36
N SER A 55 16.04 8.65 -22.05
CA SER A 55 15.85 9.76 -21.11
C SER A 55 15.21 10.95 -21.82
N SER A 56 14.16 11.52 -21.24
CA SER A 56 13.81 12.95 -21.29
C SER A 56 12.72 13.20 -20.25
N GLU A 57 12.62 14.28 -19.50
CA GLU A 57 13.45 15.45 -19.20
C GLU A 57 12.71 16.11 -18.02
N SER A 58 13.45 16.62 -17.04
CA SER A 58 12.93 17.23 -15.82
C SER A 58 12.05 18.46 -16.07
N SER A 59 11.05 18.66 -15.22
CA SER A 59 10.70 20.01 -14.74
C SER A 59 9.95 19.93 -13.41
N ASP A 60 10.55 20.60 -12.42
CA ASP A 60 10.03 21.23 -11.20
C ASP A 60 8.93 20.49 -10.43
N ASP A 61 9.23 19.90 -9.27
CA ASP A 61 9.43 20.64 -8.01
C ASP A 61 8.24 21.52 -7.63
N ASP A 62 7.20 20.86 -7.11
CA ASP A 62 6.50 21.36 -5.94
C ASP A 62 6.64 20.25 -4.89
N THR A 63 7.90 20.01 -4.51
CA THR A 63 8.23 19.24 -3.32
C THR A 63 7.90 20.12 -2.13
N ASP A 64 6.63 20.12 -1.73
CA ASP A 64 6.29 20.38 -0.33
C ASP A 64 6.76 19.15 0.44
N ALA A 65 8.09 19.09 0.64
CA ALA A 65 8.70 18.17 1.59
C ALA A 65 8.27 18.64 2.98
N GLU A 66 7.06 18.28 3.36
CA GLU A 66 6.68 18.25 4.76
C GLU A 66 7.53 17.16 5.45
N PRO A 67 8.02 17.45 6.67
CA PRO A 67 9.12 16.73 7.28
C PRO A 67 8.65 15.38 7.83
N ASP A 68 9.01 14.25 7.22
CA ASP A 68 8.85 12.91 7.81
C ASP A 68 7.45 12.73 8.47
N GLY A 69 6.42 13.26 7.81
CA GLY A 69 5.08 13.41 8.34
C GLY A 69 4.12 12.66 7.45
N PHE A 70 3.29 11.81 8.06
CA PHE A 70 2.27 11.03 7.37
C PHE A 70 1.44 11.90 6.43
N ASP A 71 1.52 11.60 5.12
CA ASP A 71 0.81 12.33 4.07
C ASP A 71 -0.66 11.89 4.05
N VAL A 72 -1.49 12.61 4.82
CA VAL A 72 -2.90 12.27 5.01
C VAL A 72 -3.68 12.39 3.70
N ASP A 73 -3.42 13.42 2.91
CA ASP A 73 -4.12 13.65 1.64
C ASP A 73 -3.82 12.56 0.61
N GLY A 74 -2.56 12.14 0.47
CA GLY A 74 -2.17 11.02 -0.38
C GLY A 74 -2.76 9.69 0.12
N TRP A 75 -2.78 9.46 1.42
CA TRP A 75 -3.42 8.28 2.00
C TRP A 75 -4.94 8.25 1.75
N ILE A 76 -5.61 9.41 1.79
CA ILE A 76 -7.03 9.58 1.48
C ILE A 76 -7.32 9.32 -0.01
N ASP A 77 -6.45 9.79 -0.90
CA ASP A 77 -6.63 9.67 -2.35
C ASP A 77 -6.32 8.23 -2.85
N ASP A 78 -5.29 7.59 -2.28
CA ASP A 78 -4.84 6.26 -2.68
C ASP A 78 -5.80 5.15 -2.19
N ASN A 79 -6.42 5.33 -1.02
CA ASN A 79 -7.25 4.30 -0.38
C ASN A 79 -8.75 4.59 -0.45
N HIS A 80 -9.56 3.54 -0.60
CA HIS A 80 -11.02 3.67 -0.49
C HIS A 80 -11.44 3.85 0.98
N TYR A 81 -12.55 4.56 1.24
CA TYR A 81 -13.02 4.85 2.62
C TYR A 81 -13.27 3.62 3.50
N GLN A 82 -13.42 2.43 2.90
CA GLN A 82 -13.54 1.18 3.65
C GLN A 82 -12.18 0.70 4.17
N GLU A 83 -11.15 0.73 3.31
CA GLU A 83 -9.78 0.33 3.64
C GLU A 83 -9.18 1.28 4.68
N ARG A 84 -9.41 2.59 4.50
CA ARG A 84 -9.03 3.63 5.47
C ARG A 84 -9.60 3.42 6.87
N ALA A 85 -10.88 3.04 6.94
CA ALA A 85 -11.54 2.77 8.22
C ALA A 85 -11.03 1.47 8.88
N GLU A 86 -10.42 0.56 8.11
CA GLU A 86 -9.78 -0.64 8.65
C GLU A 86 -8.38 -0.31 9.16
N GLU A 87 -7.54 0.42 8.42
CA GLU A 87 -6.20 0.85 8.86
C GLU A 87 -6.23 1.68 10.14
N VAL A 88 -7.21 2.59 10.25
CA VAL A 88 -7.45 3.36 11.48
C VAL A 88 -7.82 2.46 12.66
N ARG A 89 -8.58 1.38 12.43
CA ARG A 89 -8.92 0.43 13.50
C ARG A 89 -7.75 -0.49 13.85
N ASP A 90 -6.91 -0.83 12.88
CA ASP A 90 -5.71 -1.64 13.09
C ASP A 90 -4.64 -0.86 13.88
N GLY A 91 -4.73 0.47 13.83
CA GLY A 91 -3.89 1.39 14.58
C GLY A 91 -2.56 1.71 13.90
N GLU A 92 -2.47 1.48 12.58
CA GLU A 92 -1.29 1.82 11.76
C GLU A 92 -0.95 3.31 11.81
N HIS A 93 -1.95 4.15 12.08
CA HIS A 93 -1.81 5.61 12.15
C HIS A 93 -2.29 6.19 13.47
N ASP A 94 -2.15 5.44 14.58
CA ASP A 94 -2.59 5.84 15.93
C ASP A 94 -2.05 7.23 16.35
N GLU A 95 -0.82 7.58 15.93
CA GLU A 95 -0.20 8.89 16.21
C GLU A 95 -0.67 10.02 15.27
N HIS A 96 -1.29 9.68 14.13
CA HIS A 96 -1.77 10.63 13.12
C HIS A 96 -3.30 10.68 13.03
N LEU A 97 -4.01 10.07 13.98
CA LEU A 97 -5.48 10.07 14.05
C LEU A 97 -6.10 11.48 14.03
N ASP A 98 -5.43 12.48 14.61
CA ASP A 98 -5.92 13.86 14.59
C ASP A 98 -5.88 14.45 13.17
N ALA A 99 -4.77 14.25 12.47
CA ALA A 99 -4.58 14.73 11.11
C ALA A 99 -5.53 14.02 10.13
N ILE A 100 -5.74 12.70 10.33
CA ILE A 100 -6.73 11.93 9.58
C ILE A 100 -8.14 12.48 9.82
N ALA A 101 -8.54 12.74 11.06
CA ALA A 101 -9.88 13.26 11.35
C ALA A 101 -10.14 14.64 10.72
N GLU A 102 -9.11 15.49 10.61
CA GLU A 102 -9.22 16.82 10.02
C GLU A 102 -9.33 16.80 8.49
N ALA A 103 -8.55 15.97 7.82
CA ALA A 103 -8.57 15.88 6.35
C ALA A 103 -9.70 14.97 5.82
N GLU A 104 -10.07 13.95 6.59
CA GLU A 104 -11.04 12.94 6.18
C GLU A 104 -12.46 13.51 6.13
N SER A 105 -13.10 13.30 4.98
CA SER A 105 -14.47 13.75 4.73
C SER A 105 -15.51 12.63 4.88
N ALA A 106 -15.08 11.36 4.93
CA ALA A 106 -15.97 10.21 5.08
C ALA A 106 -16.31 9.96 6.56
N THR A 107 -17.60 10.04 6.89
CA THR A 107 -18.10 9.79 8.26
C THR A 107 -17.73 8.40 8.78
N THR A 108 -17.66 7.38 7.93
CA THR A 108 -17.28 6.01 8.32
C THR A 108 -15.85 5.93 8.86
N VAL A 109 -14.93 6.69 8.26
CA VAL A 109 -13.52 6.72 8.68
C VAL A 109 -13.39 7.60 9.93
N GLN A 110 -14.11 8.73 9.99
CA GLN A 110 -14.17 9.57 11.19
C GLN A 110 -14.70 8.81 12.42
N ASP A 111 -15.71 7.95 12.25
CA ASP A 111 -16.25 7.10 13.31
C ASP A 111 -15.19 6.11 13.80
N ALA A 112 -14.48 5.44 12.88
CA ALA A 112 -13.36 4.56 13.21
C ALA A 112 -12.23 5.29 13.95
N VAL A 113 -11.90 6.53 13.54
CA VAL A 113 -10.88 7.35 14.22
C VAL A 113 -11.32 7.67 15.64
N GLY A 114 -12.60 8.05 15.82
CA GLY A 114 -13.17 8.36 17.12
C GLY A 114 -13.19 7.15 18.06
N GLU A 115 -13.58 5.98 17.56
CA GLU A 115 -13.52 4.71 18.30
C GLU A 115 -12.08 4.42 18.75
N ARG A 116 -11.12 4.50 17.83
CA ARG A 116 -9.72 4.19 18.11
C ARG A 116 -9.10 5.16 19.13
N ARG A 117 -9.36 6.46 18.99
CA ARG A 117 -8.91 7.47 19.96
C ARG A 117 -9.46 7.19 21.36
N ALA A 118 -10.72 6.79 21.45
CA ALA A 118 -11.34 6.45 22.73
C ALA A 118 -10.70 5.19 23.35
N GLU A 119 -10.29 4.21 22.54
CA GLU A 119 -9.56 3.03 23.02
C GLU A 119 -8.14 3.36 23.51
N LEU A 120 -7.44 4.31 22.87
CA LEU A 120 -6.09 4.72 23.27
C LEU A 120 -6.07 5.58 24.55
N GLU A 121 -7.17 6.27 24.85
CA GLU A 121 -7.31 7.14 26.04
C GLU A 121 -7.96 6.44 27.26
N ALA A 122 -8.46 5.20 27.09
CA ALA A 122 -9.15 4.42 28.12
C ALA A 122 -8.23 3.54 28.98
#